data_AF-A0A143PAH7-F1
#
_entry.id   AF-A0A143PAH7-F1
#
_cell.length_a   1.000
_cell.length_b   1.000
_cell.length_c   1.000
_cell.angle_alpha   90.00
_cell.angle_beta   90.00
_cell.angle_gamma   90.00
#
_symmetry.space_group_name_H-M   'P 1'
#
loop_
_entity.id
_entity.type
_entity.pdbx_description
1 polymer ?
#
loop_
_entity_poly.entity_id
_entity_poly.type
_entity_poly.pdbx_seq_one_letter_code
_entity_poly.pdbx_strand_id
1 'polypeptide(L)'
;MYEPEFHELEGKKMTLKQVSEAIEKISGYQLEQPTGQIKRIVAQKPNFESDTDTFQATYKLNHLGDFVDVTFTALKSERERLNDVQVTIQLITYITRSKLPQA
;
A
#
# COMPACT_ATOMS: atom_id res chain seq x y z
N MET A 1 10.60 -13.39 5.48
CA MET A 1 10.62 -12.55 4.26
C MET A 1 9.29 -12.81 3.57
N TYR A 2 8.41 -11.80 3.51
CA TYR A 2 7.01 -11.93 3.03
C TYR A 2 6.83 -11.47 1.57
N GLU A 3 7.92 -11.17 0.88
CA GLU A 3 7.92 -10.53 -0.44
C GLU A 3 7.23 -11.35 -1.54
N PRO A 4 7.42 -12.69 -1.63
CA PRO A 4 6.73 -13.49 -2.64
C PRO A 4 5.20 -13.42 -2.53
N GLU A 5 4.68 -13.50 -1.31
CA GLU A 5 3.25 -13.47 -1.03
C GLU A 5 2.65 -12.07 -1.25
N PHE A 6 3.42 -11.02 -0.94
CA PHE A 6 3.02 -9.65 -1.22
C PHE A 6 2.93 -9.38 -2.72
N HIS A 7 3.84 -9.93 -3.53
CA HIS A 7 3.82 -9.74 -4.98
C HIS A 7 2.52 -10.27 -5.61
N GLU A 8 1.84 -11.25 -4.99
CA GLU A 8 0.52 -11.71 -5.46
C GLU A 8 -0.58 -10.63 -5.39
N LEU A 9 -0.38 -9.55 -4.65
CA LEU A 9 -1.33 -8.44 -4.55
C LEU A 9 -1.14 -7.41 -5.68
N GLU A 10 0.01 -7.38 -6.34
CA GLU A 10 0.31 -6.44 -7.41
C GLU A 10 -0.54 -6.70 -8.65
N GLY A 11 -0.99 -5.63 -9.31
CA GLY A 11 -1.90 -5.68 -10.45
C GLY A 11 -3.38 -5.94 -10.11
N LYS A 12 -3.71 -6.32 -8.86
CA LYS A 12 -5.10 -6.54 -8.44
C LYS A 12 -5.83 -5.22 -8.18
N LYS A 13 -7.15 -5.26 -8.41
CA LYS A 13 -8.08 -4.19 -8.00
C LYS A 13 -8.75 -4.57 -6.68
N MET A 14 -8.59 -3.74 -5.67
CA MET A 14 -9.15 -3.96 -4.34
C MET A 14 -9.25 -2.67 -3.54
N THR A 15 -10.06 -2.66 -2.48
CA THR A 15 -10.15 -1.51 -1.57
C THR A 15 -8.98 -1.48 -0.60
N LEU A 16 -8.67 -0.31 -0.02
CA LEU A 16 -7.59 -0.19 0.98
C LEU A 16 -7.84 -1.04 2.24
N LYS A 17 -9.11 -1.34 2.54
CA LYS A 17 -9.49 -2.28 3.60
C LYS A 17 -9.16 -3.74 3.23
N GLN A 18 -9.40 -4.14 1.99
CA GLN A 18 -9.02 -5.48 1.53
C GLN A 18 -7.50 -5.65 1.52
N VAL A 19 -6.76 -4.58 1.19
CA VAL A 19 -5.30 -4.55 1.33
C VAL A 19 -4.87 -4.77 2.77
N SER A 20 -5.49 -4.09 3.74
CA SER A 20 -5.15 -4.30 5.16
C SER A 20 -5.40 -5.74 5.61
N GLU A 21 -6.55 -6.32 5.25
CA GLU A 21 -6.89 -7.70 5.58
C GLU A 21 -5.89 -8.70 4.96
N ALA A 22 -5.46 -8.45 3.72
CA ALA A 22 -4.45 -9.26 3.06
C ALA A 22 -3.07 -9.15 3.73
N ILE A 23 -2.67 -7.94 4.14
CA ILE A 23 -1.41 -7.71 4.87
C ILE A 23 -1.41 -8.47 6.20
N GLU A 24 -2.49 -8.41 6.96
CA GLU A 24 -2.60 -9.12 8.24
C GLU A 24 -2.55 -10.64 8.03
N LYS A 25 -3.20 -11.15 6.98
CA LYS A 25 -3.18 -12.57 6.64
C LYS A 25 -1.80 -13.07 6.21
N ILE A 26 -1.07 -12.29 5.42
CA ILE A 26 0.27 -12.66 4.91
C ILE A 26 1.31 -12.53 6.03
N SER A 27 1.29 -11.43 6.78
CA SER A 27 2.31 -11.13 7.78
C SER A 27 2.07 -11.83 9.13
N GLY A 28 0.83 -12.22 9.42
CA GLY A 28 0.42 -12.76 10.73
C GLY A 28 0.33 -11.70 11.84
N TYR A 29 0.56 -10.42 11.54
CA TYR A 29 0.50 -9.32 12.49
C TYR A 29 -0.68 -8.41 12.21
N GLN A 30 -1.19 -7.74 13.25
CA GLN A 30 -2.28 -6.78 13.08
C GLN A 30 -1.75 -5.40 12.71
N LEU A 31 -2.57 -4.64 12.01
CA LEU A 31 -2.30 -3.25 11.67
C LEU A 31 -2.82 -2.30 12.76
N GLU A 32 -2.09 -1.21 12.99
CA GLU A 32 -2.55 -0.15 13.91
C GLU A 32 -3.77 0.59 13.38
N GLN A 33 -3.90 0.69 12.05
CA GLN A 33 -5.03 1.34 11.37
C GLN A 33 -5.37 0.64 10.05
N PRO A 34 -6.65 0.48 9.72
CA PRO A 34 -7.10 -0.31 8.57
C PRO A 34 -6.92 0.38 7.21
N THR A 35 -6.83 1.70 7.14
CA THR A 35 -6.74 2.43 5.86
C THR A 35 -5.33 2.91 5.52
N GLY A 36 -4.39 2.75 6.46
CA GLY A 36 -3.04 3.30 6.34
C GLY A 36 -3.02 4.83 6.26
N GLN A 37 -1.81 5.40 6.22
CA GLN A 37 -1.60 6.82 5.97
C GLN A 37 -1.41 7.03 4.47
N ILE A 38 -2.34 7.75 3.83
CA ILE A 38 -2.35 7.95 2.39
C ILE A 38 -1.64 9.26 2.03
N LYS A 39 -0.69 9.20 1.10
CA LYS A 39 -0.06 10.36 0.47
C LYS A 39 -0.14 10.25 -1.05
N ARG A 40 -0.39 11.37 -1.74
CA ARG A 40 -0.32 11.43 -3.21
C ARG A 40 1.13 11.51 -3.65
N ILE A 41 1.52 10.68 -4.62
CA ILE A 41 2.83 10.77 -5.26
C ILE A 41 2.66 11.62 -6.52
N VAL A 42 3.24 12.83 -6.50
CA VAL A 42 3.27 13.69 -7.69
C VAL A 42 4.57 13.41 -8.44
N ALA A 43 4.44 12.81 -9.62
CA ALA A 43 5.59 12.61 -10.49
C ALA A 43 6.17 13.97 -10.92
N GLN A 44 7.51 14.08 -10.97
CA GLN A 44 8.19 15.31 -11.40
C GLN A 44 7.86 15.70 -12.85
N LYS A 45 7.51 14.73 -13.68
CA LYS A 45 6.91 14.94 -15.01
C LYS A 45 5.45 14.51 -14.95
N PRO A 46 4.51 15.44 -14.77
CA PRO A 46 3.10 15.10 -14.70
C PRO A 46 2.67 14.50 -16.03
N ASN A 47 2.14 13.28 -16.00
CA ASN A 47 1.51 12.70 -17.18
C ASN A 47 0.09 13.25 -17.25
N PHE A 48 -0.06 14.48 -17.77
CA PHE A 48 -1.34 15.20 -17.77
C PHE A 48 -2.45 14.43 -18.50
N GLU A 49 -2.08 13.57 -19.46
CA GLU A 49 -2.98 12.71 -20.24
C GLU A 49 -3.49 11.48 -19.49
N SER A 50 -2.92 11.13 -18.32
CA SER A 50 -3.40 9.98 -17.55
C SER A 50 -4.65 10.35 -16.74
N ASP A 51 -5.72 9.57 -16.84
CA ASP A 51 -6.92 9.74 -16.00
C ASP A 51 -6.71 9.30 -14.54
N THR A 52 -5.53 8.77 -14.23
CA THR A 52 -5.19 8.22 -12.92
C THR A 52 -4.12 9.06 -12.21
N ASP A 53 -4.19 9.04 -10.89
CA ASP A 53 -3.15 9.53 -9.98
C ASP A 53 -2.51 8.37 -9.24
N THR A 54 -1.24 8.52 -8.89
CA THR A 54 -0.50 7.56 -8.05
C THR A 54 -0.51 8.02 -6.60
N PHE A 55 -0.68 7.06 -5.70
CA PHE A 55 -0.71 7.25 -4.26
C PHE A 55 0.13 6.19 -3.56
N GLN A 56 0.51 6.48 -2.33
CA GLN A 56 1.09 5.51 -1.41
C GLN A 56 0.25 5.48 -0.13
N ALA A 57 -0.17 4.29 0.29
CA ALA A 57 -0.69 4.01 1.62
C ALA A 57 0.41 3.33 2.45
N THR A 58 0.74 3.92 3.59
CA THR A 58 1.68 3.34 4.55
C THR A 58 0.90 2.71 5.69
N TYR A 59 1.02 1.40 5.84
CA TYR A 59 0.40 0.61 6.90
C TYR A 59 1.44 0.32 7.98
N LYS A 60 1.09 0.57 9.24
CA LYS A 60 1.97 0.29 10.38
C LYS A 60 1.53 -0.98 11.08
N LEU A 61 2.45 -1.94 11.19
CA LEU A 61 2.22 -3.18 11.92
C LEU A 61 2.42 -2.91 13.42
N ASN A 62 1.60 -3.56 14.24
CA ASN A 62 1.73 -3.49 15.70
C ASN A 62 2.97 -4.24 16.22
N HIS A 63 3.66 -4.98 15.35
CA HIS A 63 4.87 -5.74 15.65
C HIS A 63 6.13 -4.96 15.26
N LEU A 64 7.03 -4.76 16.23
CA LEU A 64 8.37 -4.15 16.09
C LEU A 64 8.43 -2.75 15.43
N GLY A 65 7.27 -2.13 15.20
CA GLY A 65 7.19 -0.88 14.46
C GLY A 65 7.56 -1.03 12.99
N ASP A 66 7.29 -2.19 12.39
CA ASP A 66 7.48 -2.44 10.97
C ASP A 66 6.35 -1.81 10.13
N PHE A 67 6.63 -1.56 8.85
CA PHE A 67 5.69 -0.91 7.93
C PHE A 67 5.49 -1.73 6.67
N VAL A 68 4.35 -1.53 6.04
CA VAL A 68 4.08 -1.98 4.67
C VAL A 68 3.68 -0.78 3.85
N ASP A 69 4.47 -0.47 2.83
CA ASP A 69 4.19 0.59 1.87
C ASP A 69 3.49 -0.01 0.66
N VAL A 70 2.33 0.54 0.31
CA VAL A 70 1.52 0.10 -0.83
C VAL A 70 1.37 1.27 -1.79
N THR A 71 1.96 1.14 -2.98
CA THR A 71 1.76 2.08 -4.07
C THR A 71 0.56 1.62 -4.90
N PHE A 72 -0.36 2.52 -5.19
CA PHE A 72 -1.56 2.22 -5.97
C PHE A 72 -1.94 3.38 -6.88
N THR A 73 -2.76 3.09 -7.89
CA THR A 73 -3.37 4.09 -8.76
C THR A 73 -4.88 4.12 -8.58
N ALA A 74 -5.45 5.31 -8.67
CA ALA A 74 -6.89 5.55 -8.63
C ALA A 74 -7.27 6.63 -9.67
N LEU A 75 -8.53 6.66 -10.09
CA LEU A 75 -9.00 7.71 -10.99
C LEU A 75 -8.93 9.07 -10.29
N LYS A 76 -8.58 10.12 -11.06
CA LYS A 76 -8.53 11.51 -10.56
C LYS A 76 -9.85 11.95 -9.94
N SER A 77 -10.98 11.49 -10.48
CA SER A 77 -12.34 11.77 -9.98
C SER A 77 -12.66 11.10 -8.64
N GLU A 78 -11.87 10.10 -8.22
CA GLU A 78 -12.11 9.31 -7.01
C GLU A 78 -11.18 9.69 -5.85
N ARG A 79 -10.36 10.72 -6.04
CA ARG A 79 -9.33 11.15 -5.08
C ARG A 79 -9.86 11.45 -3.67
N GLU A 80 -11.10 11.91 -3.54
CA GLU A 80 -11.70 12.23 -2.24
C GLU A 80 -12.32 11.02 -1.53
N ARG A 81 -12.44 9.88 -2.23
CA ARG A 81 -13.14 8.67 -1.76
C ARG A 81 -12.28 7.40 -1.82
N LEU A 82 -10.96 7.56 -1.71
CA LEU A 82 -9.97 6.47 -1.83
C LEU A 82 -10.19 5.29 -0.87
N ASN A 83 -10.83 5.54 0.28
CA ASN A 83 -11.14 4.48 1.25
C ASN A 83 -12.34 3.61 0.82
N ASP A 84 -13.20 4.12 -0.05
CA ASP A 84 -14.48 3.49 -0.42
C ASP A 84 -14.47 2.90 -1.83
N VAL A 85 -13.42 3.18 -2.63
CA VAL A 85 -13.29 2.68 -4.00
C VAL A 85 -12.26 1.57 -4.13
N GLN A 86 -12.35 0.83 -5.23
CA GLN A 86 -11.30 -0.09 -5.63
C GLN A 86 -10.17 0.66 -6.30
N VAL A 87 -8.95 0.42 -5.83
CA VAL A 87 -7.72 0.96 -6.39
C VAL A 87 -6.91 -0.15 -7.03
N THR A 88 -6.01 0.19 -7.96
CA THR A 88 -5.13 -0.80 -8.59
C THR A 88 -3.78 -0.80 -7.90
N ILE A 89 -3.43 -1.91 -7.24
CA ILE A 89 -2.15 -2.05 -6.53
C ILE A 89 -1.02 -2.16 -7.55
N GLN A 90 0.00 -1.32 -7.41
CA GLN A 90 1.16 -1.26 -8.31
C GLN A 90 2.39 -1.92 -7.72
N LEU A 91 2.61 -1.71 -6.42
CA LEU A 91 3.78 -2.19 -5.70
C LEU A 91 3.41 -2.34 -4.23
N ILE A 92 3.90 -3.38 -3.58
CA ILE A 92 3.82 -3.53 -2.14
C ILE A 92 5.18 -3.91 -1.56
N THR A 93 5.61 -3.22 -0.51
CA THR A 93 6.95 -3.35 0.05
C THR A 93 6.88 -3.46 1.57
N TYR A 94 7.53 -4.48 2.11
CA TYR A 94 7.69 -4.65 3.56
C TYR A 94 8.96 -3.93 4.04
N ILE A 95 8.83 -3.10 5.07
CA ILE A 95 9.93 -2.29 5.60
C ILE A 95 10.10 -2.64 7.07
N THR A 96 11.19 -3.35 7.38
CA THR A 96 11.53 -3.67 8.78
C THR A 96 12.33 -2.56 9.45
N ARG A 97 11.99 -2.24 10.70
CA ARG A 97 12.79 -1.37 11.57
C ARG A 97 13.77 -2.13 12.44
N SER A 98 13.76 -3.46 12.37
CA SER A 98 14.70 -4.31 13.08
C SER A 98 16.12 -4.03 12.56
N LYS A 99 17.00 -3.48 13.41
CA LYS A 99 18.45 -3.46 13.18
C LYS A 99 18.98 -4.89 13.26
N LEU A 100 18.74 -5.72 12.25
CA LEU A 100 19.54 -6.92 12.05
C LEU A 100 20.62 -6.58 11.01
N PRO A 101 21.90 -6.94 11.24
CA PRO A 101 22.92 -6.78 10.22
C PRO A 101 22.47 -7.58 8.99
N GLN A 102 22.54 -6.95 7.82
CA GLN A 102 22.47 -7.71 6.57
C GLN A 102 23.59 -8.76 6.64
N ALA A 103 23.20 -10.03 6.63
CA ALA A 103 24.11 -11.17 6.62
C ALA A 103 24.87 -11.24 5.29
#